data_AF-A0A5U0SQN3-F1
#
_entry.id   AF-A0A5U0SQN3-F1
#
_cell.length_a   1.000
_cell.length_b   1.000
_cell.length_c   1.000
_cell.angle_alpha   90.00
_cell.angle_beta   90.00
_cell.angle_gamma   90.00
#
_symmetry.space_group_name_H-M   'P 1'
#
loop_
_entity.id
_entity.type
_entity.pdbx_description
1 polymer ?
#
loop_
_entity_poly.entity_id
_entity_poly.type
_entity_poly.pdbx_seq_one_letter_code
_entity_poly.pdbx_strand_id
1 'polypeptide(L)'
;RVPSDRKVNGHPLSGDITLWASDVKAISADAIGQITDNGTMASANTPGWWRVAVSNSDTVADFPAYPDGSKLYSYGYIFVEKIGEVWFQHYYAHMGANAKRQDWGTVPNTSRPWVIDYNTANKPSAGDVGALPITGGRINGSLGIGADNALGGNSIVFGDNDTGFKWHSDGVLGIYANNALVGYIDNSGLHMSVDVLTNGAVRAGNAKKLSLTSNNNSTMTATFNLWGDANRPTVIELDDDQGWHLYSQRNPDGSIVFTVNGDITANTLRAGGA
;
A
#
# COMPACT_ATOMS: atom_id res chain seq x y z
N ARG A 1 -9.57 -78.17 -3.77
CA ARG A 1 -9.67 -77.84 -2.33
C ARG A 1 -8.37 -77.14 -1.93
N VAL A 2 -8.41 -76.01 -1.21
CA VAL A 2 -7.18 -75.36 -0.71
C VAL A 2 -6.53 -76.30 0.32
N PRO A 3 -5.19 -76.47 0.34
CA PRO A 3 -4.51 -77.22 1.38
C PRO A 3 -4.77 -76.63 2.78
N SER A 4 -5.12 -77.49 3.74
CA SER A 4 -5.60 -77.09 5.09
C SER A 4 -4.52 -76.52 6.02
N ASP A 5 -3.27 -76.52 5.58
CA ASP A 5 -2.10 -75.93 6.22
C ASP A 5 -1.83 -74.47 5.79
N ARG A 6 -2.49 -74.00 4.71
CA ARG A 6 -2.35 -72.62 4.22
C ARG A 6 -2.98 -71.64 5.22
N LYS A 7 -2.15 -70.71 5.70
CA LYS A 7 -2.53 -69.67 6.66
C LYS A 7 -2.31 -68.28 6.08
N VAL A 8 -3.14 -67.32 6.49
CA VAL A 8 -2.87 -65.88 6.33
C VAL A 8 -2.76 -65.30 7.74
N ASN A 9 -1.63 -64.62 8.03
CA ASN A 9 -1.32 -64.08 9.35
C ASN A 9 -1.57 -65.05 10.53
N GLY A 10 -1.25 -66.34 10.35
CA GLY A 10 -1.44 -67.38 11.38
C GLY A 10 -2.83 -68.05 11.41
N HIS A 11 -3.85 -67.47 10.78
CA HIS A 11 -5.21 -68.03 10.76
C HIS A 11 -5.39 -69.05 9.62
N PRO A 12 -5.97 -70.25 9.88
CA PRO A 12 -6.21 -71.27 8.86
C PRO A 12 -7.37 -70.90 7.93
N LEU A 13 -7.20 -71.16 6.63
CA LEU A 13 -8.26 -70.96 5.62
C LEU A 13 -9.26 -72.12 5.62
N SER A 14 -10.17 -72.14 6.59
CA SER A 14 -11.15 -73.22 6.81
C SER A 14 -12.47 -73.08 6.04
N GLY A 15 -12.76 -71.90 5.48
CA GLY A 15 -13.97 -71.58 4.72
C GLY A 15 -13.94 -70.16 4.17
N ASP A 16 -15.07 -69.67 3.66
CA ASP A 16 -15.21 -68.28 3.23
C ASP A 16 -15.16 -67.34 4.45
N ILE A 17 -14.50 -66.19 4.31
CA ILE A 17 -14.32 -65.19 5.37
C ILE A 17 -14.84 -63.84 4.86
N THR A 18 -15.88 -63.31 5.52
CA THR A 18 -16.26 -61.91 5.39
C THR A 18 -15.31 -61.07 6.21
N LEU A 19 -14.56 -60.16 5.55
CA LEU A 19 -13.70 -59.18 6.22
C LEU A 19 -14.41 -57.83 6.30
N TRP A 20 -14.43 -57.24 7.48
CA TRP A 20 -14.83 -55.86 7.72
C TRP A 20 -13.60 -54.94 7.71
N ALA A 21 -13.81 -53.64 7.51
CA ALA A 21 -12.71 -52.67 7.51
C ALA A 21 -11.91 -52.69 8.84
N SER A 22 -12.60 -52.93 9.96
CA SER A 22 -12.01 -53.14 11.29
C SER A 22 -10.95 -54.24 11.35
N ASP A 23 -11.17 -55.35 10.62
CA ASP A 23 -10.40 -56.58 10.75
C ASP A 23 -8.99 -56.43 10.15
N VAL A 24 -8.84 -55.48 9.23
CA VAL A 24 -7.59 -55.14 8.53
C VAL A 24 -7.10 -53.73 8.83
N LYS A 25 -7.74 -53.01 9.77
CA LYS A 25 -7.50 -51.59 10.09
C LYS A 25 -7.66 -50.65 8.87
N ALA A 26 -8.51 -51.02 7.92
CA ALA A 26 -8.88 -50.14 6.82
C ALA A 26 -9.88 -49.07 7.31
N ILE A 27 -9.93 -47.95 6.60
CA ILE A 27 -10.97 -46.94 6.76
C ILE A 27 -12.21 -47.42 6.01
N SER A 28 -13.34 -47.51 6.70
CA SER A 28 -14.66 -47.81 6.10
C SER A 28 -14.99 -46.80 5.00
N ALA A 29 -15.61 -47.24 3.91
CA ALA A 29 -16.19 -46.33 2.91
C ALA A 29 -17.50 -45.71 3.42
N ASP A 30 -18.25 -46.45 4.24
CA ASP A 30 -19.47 -45.99 4.89
C ASP A 30 -19.17 -45.19 6.17
N ALA A 31 -20.09 -44.29 6.53
CA ALA A 31 -20.02 -43.55 7.77
C ALA A 31 -20.18 -44.48 8.98
N ILE A 32 -19.20 -44.47 9.89
CA ILE A 32 -19.17 -45.32 11.09
C ILE A 32 -19.92 -44.72 12.29
N GLY A 33 -20.46 -43.51 12.12
CA GLY A 33 -21.25 -42.80 13.13
C GLY A 33 -21.87 -41.52 12.57
N GLN A 34 -22.72 -40.88 13.36
CA GLN A 34 -23.44 -39.67 12.96
C GLN A 34 -23.42 -38.62 14.09
N ILE A 35 -23.14 -37.36 13.73
CA ILE A 35 -23.32 -36.19 14.59
C ILE A 35 -24.66 -35.53 14.25
N THR A 36 -25.45 -35.21 15.28
CA THR A 36 -26.76 -34.57 15.21
C THR A 36 -26.84 -33.38 16.17
N ASP A 37 -27.98 -32.70 16.17
CA ASP A 37 -28.28 -31.61 17.10
C ASP A 37 -28.06 -32.00 18.57
N ASN A 38 -27.63 -31.04 19.39
CA ASN A 38 -27.25 -31.18 20.81
C ASN A 38 -26.04 -32.08 21.09
N GLY A 39 -25.34 -32.56 20.05
CA GLY A 39 -24.10 -33.31 20.17
C GLY A 39 -22.84 -32.43 20.21
N THR A 40 -21.69 -33.04 19.94
CA THR A 40 -20.41 -32.35 19.71
C THR A 40 -19.70 -32.94 18.50
N MET A 41 -18.90 -32.15 17.80
CA MET A 41 -17.98 -32.65 16.76
C MET A 41 -16.89 -33.54 17.39
N ALA A 42 -16.52 -33.28 18.66
CA ALA A 42 -15.62 -34.14 19.43
C ALA A 42 -16.17 -35.56 19.70
N SER A 43 -17.49 -35.77 19.60
CA SER A 43 -18.11 -37.09 19.73
C SER A 43 -17.70 -38.07 18.63
N ALA A 44 -17.23 -37.57 17.47
CA ALA A 44 -16.58 -38.37 16.44
C ALA A 44 -15.18 -38.82 16.92
N ASN A 45 -15.18 -39.84 17.77
CA ASN A 45 -14.05 -40.32 18.58
C ASN A 45 -13.53 -41.69 18.15
N THR A 46 -13.88 -42.14 16.95
CA THR A 46 -13.37 -43.37 16.33
C THR A 46 -12.86 -43.02 14.93
N PRO A 47 -11.64 -43.46 14.54
CA PRO A 47 -11.09 -43.17 13.21
C PRO A 47 -11.97 -43.69 12.07
N GLY A 48 -12.18 -42.86 11.06
CA GLY A 48 -13.05 -43.13 9.92
C GLY A 48 -13.91 -41.93 9.53
N TRP A 49 -14.86 -42.14 8.63
CA TRP A 49 -15.83 -41.12 8.21
C TRP A 49 -17.04 -41.11 9.14
N TRP A 50 -17.51 -39.92 9.53
CA TRP A 50 -18.78 -39.74 10.23
C TRP A 50 -19.67 -38.80 9.43
N ARG A 51 -20.98 -39.09 9.44
CA ARG A 51 -21.98 -38.22 8.83
C ARG A 51 -22.28 -37.04 9.76
N VAL A 52 -22.34 -35.83 9.23
CA VAL A 52 -22.80 -34.65 9.97
C VAL A 52 -24.19 -34.29 9.44
N ALA A 53 -25.20 -34.46 10.30
CA ALA A 53 -26.61 -34.24 10.00
C ALA A 53 -27.23 -33.38 11.11
N VAL A 54 -26.70 -32.17 11.24
CA VAL A 54 -27.07 -31.18 12.24
C VAL A 54 -28.05 -30.20 11.59
N SER A 55 -29.28 -30.13 12.10
CA SER A 55 -30.32 -29.23 11.59
C SER A 55 -30.20 -27.81 12.17
N ASN A 56 -29.62 -27.68 13.37
CA ASN A 56 -29.28 -26.41 14.00
C ASN A 56 -27.85 -26.46 14.59
N SER A 57 -26.90 -25.84 13.89
CA SER A 57 -25.49 -25.77 14.28
C SER A 57 -25.22 -25.11 15.64
N ASP A 58 -26.12 -24.26 16.12
CA ASP A 58 -25.96 -23.58 17.42
C ASP A 58 -26.18 -24.53 18.61
N THR A 59 -26.83 -25.69 18.37
CA THR A 59 -26.97 -26.75 19.36
C THR A 59 -25.70 -27.58 19.54
N VAL A 60 -24.72 -27.46 18.64
CA VAL A 60 -23.46 -28.23 18.67
C VAL A 60 -22.34 -27.30 19.13
N ALA A 61 -21.98 -27.40 20.41
CA ALA A 61 -21.17 -26.39 21.10
C ALA A 61 -19.81 -26.12 20.42
N ASP A 62 -19.17 -27.15 19.87
CA ASP A 62 -17.88 -27.08 19.18
C ASP A 62 -18.01 -27.14 17.66
N PHE A 63 -19.15 -26.76 17.09
CA PHE A 63 -19.34 -26.69 15.63
C PHE A 63 -18.42 -25.62 14.98
N PRO A 64 -17.76 -25.90 13.85
CA PRO A 64 -16.91 -24.94 13.14
C PRO A 64 -17.61 -23.62 12.85
N ALA A 65 -16.90 -22.52 13.08
CA ALA A 65 -17.36 -21.16 12.81
C ALA A 65 -16.30 -20.40 11.99
N TYR A 66 -16.77 -19.51 11.13
CA TYR A 66 -15.94 -18.48 10.49
C TYR A 66 -15.46 -17.44 11.54
N PRO A 67 -14.45 -16.61 11.21
CA PRO A 67 -13.92 -15.60 12.14
C PRO A 67 -14.94 -14.59 12.67
N ASP A 68 -16.04 -14.36 11.94
CA ASP A 68 -17.17 -13.51 12.37
C ASP A 68 -18.15 -14.19 13.35
N GLY A 69 -17.90 -15.46 13.69
CA GLY A 69 -18.72 -16.29 14.58
C GLY A 69 -19.84 -17.06 13.87
N SER A 70 -20.13 -16.79 12.59
CA SER A 70 -21.15 -17.52 11.84
C SER A 70 -20.73 -18.98 11.59
N LYS A 71 -21.66 -19.92 11.73
CA LYS A 71 -21.36 -21.36 11.59
C LYS A 71 -21.18 -21.76 10.14
N LEU A 72 -20.31 -22.75 9.89
CA LEU A 72 -20.28 -23.42 8.59
C LEU A 72 -21.62 -24.13 8.33
N TYR A 73 -21.95 -24.36 7.05
CA TYR A 73 -23.15 -25.10 6.67
C TYR A 73 -23.18 -26.47 7.35
N SER A 74 -24.30 -26.82 7.99
CA SER A 74 -24.34 -27.81 9.09
C SER A 74 -24.52 -29.27 8.67
N TYR A 75 -24.67 -29.54 7.36
CA TYR A 75 -24.69 -30.89 6.81
C TYR A 75 -23.38 -31.18 6.07
N GLY A 76 -22.89 -32.41 6.17
CA GLY A 76 -21.65 -32.83 5.50
C GLY A 76 -21.11 -34.13 6.08
N TYR A 77 -19.78 -34.26 6.10
CA TYR A 77 -19.08 -35.39 6.69
C TYR A 77 -17.78 -34.93 7.35
N ILE A 78 -17.32 -35.69 8.34
CA ILE A 78 -16.05 -35.44 9.03
C ILE A 78 -15.17 -36.68 8.93
N PHE A 79 -13.91 -36.49 8.54
CA PHE A 79 -12.86 -37.49 8.64
C PHE A 79 -12.19 -37.40 10.02
N VAL A 80 -12.01 -38.54 10.66
CA VAL A 80 -11.30 -38.66 11.93
C VAL A 80 -10.12 -39.61 11.76
N GLU A 81 -8.95 -39.19 12.23
CA GLU A 81 -7.74 -40.01 12.26
C GLU A 81 -7.11 -39.98 13.66
N LYS A 82 -6.48 -41.09 14.06
CA LYS A 82 -5.72 -41.18 15.30
C LYS A 82 -4.35 -41.80 15.06
N ILE A 83 -3.29 -41.08 15.43
CA ILE A 83 -1.90 -41.57 15.38
C ILE A 83 -1.26 -41.36 16.76
N GLY A 84 -1.01 -42.45 17.48
CA GLY A 84 -0.57 -42.38 18.87
C GLY A 84 -1.63 -41.68 19.75
N GLU A 85 -1.25 -40.58 20.38
CA GLU A 85 -2.14 -39.71 21.18
C GLU A 85 -2.73 -38.53 20.39
N VAL A 86 -2.34 -38.37 19.12
CA VAL A 86 -2.83 -37.29 18.25
C VAL A 86 -4.17 -37.69 17.64
N TRP A 87 -5.17 -36.82 17.79
CA TRP A 87 -6.43 -36.87 17.06
C TRP A 87 -6.46 -35.77 16.00
N PHE A 88 -6.76 -36.15 14.76
CA PHE A 88 -7.03 -35.22 13.68
C PHE A 88 -8.51 -35.31 13.28
N GLN A 89 -9.13 -34.16 13.07
CA GLN A 89 -10.53 -34.03 12.69
C GLN A 89 -10.64 -33.04 11.53
N HIS A 90 -11.23 -33.47 10.41
CA HIS A 90 -11.39 -32.67 9.20
C HIS A 90 -12.84 -32.72 8.72
N TYR A 91 -13.57 -31.64 8.94
CA TYR A 91 -14.95 -31.46 8.51
C TYR A 91 -15.02 -30.90 7.09
N TYR A 92 -15.83 -31.55 6.27
CA TYR A 92 -16.18 -31.18 4.90
C TYR A 92 -17.68 -30.83 4.88
N ALA A 93 -18.00 -29.53 4.86
CA ALA A 93 -19.37 -29.08 4.73
C ALA A 93 -19.90 -29.39 3.32
N HIS A 94 -21.19 -29.71 3.21
CA HIS A 94 -21.84 -30.02 1.93
C HIS A 94 -21.79 -28.86 0.92
N MET A 95 -21.63 -27.61 1.40
CA MET A 95 -21.41 -26.43 0.56
C MET A 95 -19.92 -26.15 0.25
N GLY A 96 -19.02 -27.08 0.51
CA GLY A 96 -17.61 -27.04 0.11
C GLY A 96 -16.65 -26.32 1.06
N ALA A 97 -17.14 -25.73 2.16
CA ALA A 97 -16.28 -25.18 3.21
C ALA A 97 -15.62 -26.29 4.03
N ASN A 98 -14.33 -26.17 4.31
CA ASN A 98 -13.57 -27.17 5.07
C ASN A 98 -13.03 -26.57 6.37
N ALA A 99 -13.07 -27.37 7.43
CA ALA A 99 -12.57 -27.00 8.74
C ALA A 99 -11.75 -28.15 9.34
N LYS A 100 -10.59 -27.86 9.92
CA LYS A 100 -9.74 -28.88 10.55
C LYS A 100 -9.21 -28.46 11.91
N ARG A 101 -9.07 -29.43 12.80
CA ARG A 101 -8.37 -29.28 14.08
C ARG A 101 -7.57 -30.54 14.40
N GLN A 102 -6.57 -30.37 15.24
CA GLN A 102 -5.75 -31.46 15.75
C GLN A 102 -5.55 -31.24 17.25
N ASP A 103 -5.70 -32.29 18.05
CA ASP A 103 -5.52 -32.22 19.50
C ASP A 103 -4.80 -33.48 20.03
N TRP A 104 -4.35 -33.43 21.29
CA TRP A 104 -3.71 -34.55 21.98
C TRP A 104 -4.62 -35.09 23.07
N GLY A 105 -4.73 -36.41 23.19
CA GLY A 105 -5.40 -37.03 24.34
C GLY A 105 -5.94 -38.45 24.12
N THR A 106 -6.57 -38.97 25.15
CA THR A 106 -7.23 -40.30 25.10
C THR A 106 -8.44 -40.31 24.17
N VAL A 107 -9.15 -39.18 24.06
CA VAL A 107 -10.29 -38.88 23.17
C VAL A 107 -10.10 -37.52 22.48
N PRO A 108 -10.81 -37.20 21.38
CA PRO A 108 -10.84 -35.85 20.84
C PRO A 108 -11.38 -34.86 21.87
N ASN A 109 -10.83 -33.65 21.89
CA ASN A 109 -11.26 -32.59 22.77
C ASN A 109 -11.27 -31.24 22.02
N THR A 110 -11.60 -30.15 22.71
CA THR A 110 -11.84 -28.82 22.11
C THR A 110 -10.78 -27.78 22.50
N SER A 111 -9.61 -28.21 23.00
CA SER A 111 -8.54 -27.29 23.44
C SER A 111 -7.89 -26.57 22.26
N ARG A 112 -7.89 -27.17 21.06
CA ARG A 112 -7.56 -26.50 19.80
C ARG A 112 -8.83 -26.09 19.03
N PRO A 113 -8.95 -24.81 18.61
CA PRO A 113 -10.06 -24.35 17.80
C PRO A 113 -10.00 -24.92 16.38
N TRP A 114 -11.10 -24.82 15.66
CA TRP A 114 -11.15 -25.13 14.23
C TRP A 114 -10.37 -24.07 13.42
N VAL A 115 -9.56 -24.54 12.47
CA VAL A 115 -9.00 -23.73 11.40
C VAL A 115 -9.87 -23.93 10.16
N ILE A 116 -10.45 -22.84 9.65
CA ILE A 116 -11.28 -22.87 8.44
C ILE A 116 -10.43 -22.51 7.23
N ASP A 117 -10.52 -23.30 6.16
CA ASP A 117 -9.78 -23.01 4.92
C ASP A 117 -10.31 -21.76 4.21
N TYR A 118 -9.41 -20.97 3.63
CA TYR A 118 -9.79 -19.83 2.81
C TYR A 118 -10.50 -20.28 1.53
N ASN A 119 -11.61 -19.63 1.22
CA ASN A 119 -12.46 -19.93 0.06
C ASN A 119 -13.29 -18.70 -0.34
N THR A 120 -14.20 -18.81 -1.31
CA THR A 120 -14.99 -17.68 -1.79
C THR A 120 -15.96 -17.09 -0.76
N ALA A 121 -16.42 -17.88 0.21
CA ALA A 121 -17.23 -17.42 1.35
C ALA A 121 -16.38 -16.99 2.56
N ASN A 122 -15.15 -17.50 2.68
CA ASN A 122 -14.19 -17.16 3.73
C ASN A 122 -12.87 -16.67 3.10
N LYS A 123 -12.91 -15.51 2.46
CA LYS A 123 -11.72 -14.84 1.92
C LYS A 123 -11.27 -13.74 2.89
N PRO A 124 -9.96 -13.51 3.08
CA PRO A 124 -9.51 -12.34 3.83
C PRO A 124 -10.04 -11.05 3.19
N SER A 125 -10.53 -10.14 4.03
CA SER A 125 -10.76 -8.75 3.66
C SER A 125 -9.42 -8.00 3.55
N ALA A 126 -9.46 -6.79 2.99
CA ALA A 126 -8.28 -5.93 2.99
C ALA A 126 -7.81 -5.59 4.42
N GLY A 127 -8.74 -5.48 5.38
CA GLY A 127 -8.42 -5.25 6.79
C GLY A 127 -7.65 -6.41 7.43
N ASP A 128 -8.04 -7.66 7.12
CA ASP A 128 -7.43 -8.87 7.71
C ASP A 128 -5.96 -9.06 7.30
N VAL A 129 -5.54 -8.47 6.17
CA VAL A 129 -4.17 -8.56 5.64
C VAL A 129 -3.43 -7.21 5.66
N GLY A 130 -4.00 -6.17 6.29
CA GLY A 130 -3.40 -4.83 6.35
C GLY A 130 -3.27 -4.11 5.00
N ALA A 131 -4.05 -4.51 4.00
CA ALA A 131 -4.06 -3.90 2.66
C ALA A 131 -5.03 -2.70 2.58
N LEU A 132 -4.79 -1.82 1.61
CA LEU A 132 -5.73 -0.77 1.24
C LEU A 132 -6.89 -1.37 0.41
N PRO A 133 -8.17 -1.12 0.75
CA PRO A 133 -9.30 -1.61 -0.04
C PRO A 133 -9.33 -1.00 -1.45
N ILE A 134 -9.88 -1.74 -2.43
CA ILE A 134 -10.08 -1.25 -3.80
C ILE A 134 -11.03 -0.05 -3.89
N THR A 135 -11.87 0.15 -2.88
CA THR A 135 -12.76 1.31 -2.71
C THR A 135 -12.03 2.54 -2.15
N GLY A 136 -10.70 2.45 -1.98
CA GLY A 136 -9.91 3.42 -1.24
C GLY A 136 -9.97 3.21 0.28
N GLY A 137 -9.26 4.08 1.00
CA GLY A 137 -9.17 4.07 2.45
C GLY A 137 -8.23 5.18 2.95
N ARG A 138 -8.00 5.26 4.26
CA ARG A 138 -7.09 6.23 4.85
C ARG A 138 -5.77 5.56 5.22
N ILE A 139 -4.67 6.10 4.73
CA ILE A 139 -3.32 5.78 5.21
C ILE A 139 -3.02 6.73 6.38
N ASN A 140 -2.82 6.18 7.58
CA ASN A 140 -2.56 6.97 8.80
C ASN A 140 -1.07 7.23 9.06
N GLY A 141 -0.18 6.76 8.18
CA GLY A 141 1.27 6.92 8.27
C GLY A 141 1.86 7.67 7.09
N SER A 142 3.18 7.65 6.99
CA SER A 142 3.92 8.12 5.82
C SER A 142 3.93 7.05 4.72
N LEU A 143 3.98 7.46 3.45
CA LEU A 143 4.08 6.54 2.31
C LEU A 143 5.46 6.69 1.63
N GLY A 144 6.15 5.57 1.44
CA GLY A 144 7.41 5.53 0.69
C GLY A 144 7.25 4.72 -0.59
N ILE A 145 7.75 5.25 -1.71
CA ILE A 145 7.78 4.57 -3.00
C ILE A 145 9.24 4.34 -3.39
N GLY A 146 9.71 3.10 -3.23
CA GLY A 146 11.09 2.68 -3.50
C GLY A 146 12.04 2.78 -2.30
N ALA A 147 11.65 3.46 -1.22
CA ALA A 147 12.41 3.58 0.02
C ALA A 147 11.46 3.81 1.22
N ASP A 148 11.98 3.69 2.45
CA ASP A 148 11.27 4.12 3.66
C ASP A 148 11.07 5.65 3.67
N ASN A 149 10.04 6.15 4.34
CA ASN A 149 9.75 7.60 4.38
C ASN A 149 10.27 8.26 5.66
N ALA A 150 11.30 9.10 5.54
CA ALA A 150 11.89 9.91 6.61
C ALA A 150 11.34 11.35 6.68
N LEU A 151 10.58 11.82 5.67
CA LEU A 151 9.80 13.07 5.78
C LEU A 151 8.72 12.99 6.88
N GLY A 152 8.34 11.79 7.30
CA GLY A 152 7.42 11.55 8.43
C GLY A 152 5.94 11.65 8.04
N GLY A 153 5.05 11.63 9.04
CA GLY A 153 3.60 11.54 8.82
C GLY A 153 3.04 12.62 7.88
N ASN A 154 1.95 12.28 7.15
CA ASN A 154 1.30 13.12 6.15
C ASN A 154 2.21 13.51 4.96
N SER A 155 3.05 12.58 4.51
CA SER A 155 3.95 12.77 3.37
C SER A 155 4.06 11.54 2.47
N ILE A 156 4.57 11.76 1.26
CA ILE A 156 4.95 10.75 0.28
C ILE A 156 6.37 11.03 -0.22
N VAL A 157 7.22 10.01 -0.28
CA VAL A 157 8.59 10.10 -0.86
C VAL A 157 8.77 9.16 -2.05
N PHE A 158 9.72 9.50 -2.92
CA PHE A 158 9.98 8.78 -4.17
C PHE A 158 11.48 8.53 -4.39
N GLY A 159 11.87 7.26 -4.50
CA GLY A 159 13.24 6.85 -4.86
C GLY A 159 14.27 6.91 -3.73
N ASP A 160 14.20 7.93 -2.89
CA ASP A 160 14.94 8.06 -1.62
C ASP A 160 13.97 8.24 -0.44
N ASN A 161 14.51 8.51 0.76
CA ASN A 161 13.72 8.64 1.97
C ASN A 161 13.31 10.08 2.34
N ASP A 162 13.74 11.11 1.59
CA ASP A 162 13.57 12.52 1.97
C ASP A 162 13.28 13.50 0.82
N THR A 163 12.97 12.99 -0.37
CA THR A 163 12.49 13.73 -1.56
C THR A 163 11.03 13.36 -1.88
N GLY A 164 10.14 14.36 -1.99
CA GLY A 164 8.72 14.13 -2.29
C GLY A 164 7.79 15.28 -1.89
N PHE A 165 6.59 14.95 -1.37
CA PHE A 165 5.58 15.94 -0.96
C PHE A 165 5.16 15.74 0.50
N LYS A 166 4.94 16.85 1.23
CA LYS A 166 4.55 16.82 2.65
C LYS A 166 3.47 17.87 2.96
N TRP A 167 2.44 17.47 3.69
CA TRP A 167 1.46 18.40 4.25
C TRP A 167 2.00 19.03 5.54
N HIS A 168 1.87 20.35 5.68
CA HIS A 168 2.37 21.11 6.84
C HIS A 168 1.27 21.53 7.80
N SER A 169 0.21 22.10 7.23
CA SER A 169 -0.93 22.70 7.92
C SER A 169 -2.09 22.77 6.94
N ASP A 170 -3.28 23.12 7.41
CA ASP A 170 -4.45 23.24 6.54
C ASP A 170 -4.16 24.17 5.34
N GLY A 171 -4.55 23.72 4.14
CA GLY A 171 -4.26 24.38 2.87
C GLY A 171 -2.79 24.40 2.39
N VAL A 172 -1.80 23.84 3.11
CA VAL A 172 -0.36 23.98 2.76
C VAL A 172 0.31 22.64 2.41
N LEU A 173 0.75 22.51 1.15
CA LEU A 173 1.48 21.35 0.62
C LEU A 173 2.90 21.74 0.20
N GLY A 174 3.91 21.20 0.89
CA GLY A 174 5.33 21.40 0.59
C GLY A 174 5.90 20.40 -0.41
N ILE A 175 6.88 20.86 -1.18
CA ILE A 175 7.68 20.12 -2.17
C ILE A 175 9.11 20.00 -1.62
N TYR A 176 9.59 18.77 -1.48
CA TYR A 176 10.85 18.44 -0.82
C TYR A 176 11.84 17.74 -1.74
N ALA A 177 13.12 18.07 -1.59
CA ALA A 177 14.24 17.32 -2.14
C ALA A 177 15.37 17.25 -1.11
N ASN A 178 15.89 16.06 -0.81
CA ASN A 178 16.97 15.84 0.15
C ASN A 178 16.71 16.57 1.50
N ASN A 179 15.50 16.38 2.06
CA ASN A 179 14.96 17.00 3.27
C ASN A 179 14.83 18.54 3.25
N ALA A 180 15.09 19.21 2.13
CA ALA A 180 14.93 20.66 1.98
C ALA A 180 13.61 21.03 1.27
N LEU A 181 12.91 22.06 1.77
CA LEU A 181 11.73 22.64 1.11
C LEU A 181 12.18 23.48 -0.09
N VAL A 182 11.85 23.04 -1.30
CA VAL A 182 12.20 23.74 -2.56
C VAL A 182 11.05 24.58 -3.12
N GLY A 183 9.82 24.32 -2.66
CA GLY A 183 8.64 25.12 -2.95
C GLY A 183 7.42 24.60 -2.20
N TYR A 184 6.32 25.34 -2.25
CA TYR A 184 5.05 24.93 -1.63
C TYR A 184 3.85 25.53 -2.34
N ILE A 185 2.68 24.93 -2.13
CA ILE A 185 1.39 25.43 -2.59
C ILE A 185 0.56 25.82 -1.37
N ASP A 186 -0.03 27.00 -1.41
CA ASP A 186 -1.03 27.49 -0.46
C ASP A 186 -2.18 28.23 -1.19
N ASN A 187 -3.10 28.85 -0.43
CA ASN A 187 -4.20 29.64 -0.98
C ASN A 187 -3.77 30.89 -1.79
N SER A 188 -2.51 31.32 -1.69
CA SER A 188 -1.93 32.41 -2.48
C SER A 188 -1.28 31.93 -3.79
N GLY A 189 -1.02 30.62 -3.92
CA GLY A 189 -0.57 29.97 -5.14
C GLY A 189 0.64 29.05 -4.95
N LEU A 190 1.43 28.89 -6.01
CA LEU A 190 2.72 28.19 -5.99
C LEU A 190 3.83 29.17 -5.64
N HIS A 191 4.60 28.84 -4.61
CA HIS A 191 5.79 29.57 -4.18
C HIS A 191 7.01 28.69 -4.44
N MET A 192 8.04 29.25 -5.07
CA MET A 192 9.34 28.60 -5.20
C MET A 192 10.33 29.19 -4.20
N SER A 193 10.95 28.33 -3.40
CA SER A 193 11.90 28.71 -2.35
C SER A 193 13.34 28.80 -2.86
N VAL A 194 13.57 28.41 -4.11
CA VAL A 194 14.85 28.38 -4.83
C VAL A 194 14.66 28.84 -6.28
N ASP A 195 15.76 28.96 -7.04
CA ASP A 195 15.76 29.42 -8.42
C ASP A 195 14.84 28.62 -9.36
N VAL A 196 14.25 29.33 -10.33
CA VAL A 196 13.49 28.73 -11.44
C VAL A 196 14.43 28.44 -12.61
N LEU A 197 15.26 27.41 -12.48
CA LEU A 197 16.06 26.93 -13.62
C LEU A 197 15.15 26.22 -14.63
N THR A 198 15.21 26.63 -15.90
CA THR A 198 14.48 25.95 -16.98
C THR A 198 15.40 25.75 -18.19
N ASN A 199 15.35 24.57 -18.80
CA ASN A 199 16.00 24.28 -20.08
C ASN A 199 15.25 24.90 -21.30
N GLY A 200 14.25 25.75 -21.05
CA GLY A 200 13.40 26.38 -22.05
C GLY A 200 13.07 27.81 -21.66
N ALA A 201 11.78 28.16 -21.62
CA ALA A 201 11.32 29.49 -21.24
C ALA A 201 10.52 29.46 -19.93
N VAL A 202 10.82 30.38 -19.01
CA VAL A 202 9.92 30.72 -17.89
C VAL A 202 8.68 31.38 -18.47
N ARG A 203 7.51 30.74 -18.34
CA ARG A 203 6.21 31.27 -18.78
C ARG A 203 5.39 31.67 -17.57
N ALA A 204 5.30 32.96 -17.28
CA ALA A 204 4.46 33.45 -16.20
C ALA A 204 3.02 33.70 -16.68
N GLY A 205 2.04 33.13 -15.96
CA GLY A 205 0.61 33.32 -16.18
C GLY A 205 0.04 32.69 -17.46
N ASN A 206 -1.30 32.73 -17.55
CA ASN A 206 -2.06 32.29 -18.72
C ASN A 206 -2.62 33.52 -19.50
N ALA A 207 -3.20 34.47 -18.79
CA ALA A 207 -3.94 35.60 -19.38
C ALA A 207 -3.56 37.00 -18.84
N LYS A 208 -2.30 37.41 -18.60
CA LYS A 208 -0.95 36.81 -18.76
C LYS A 208 -0.06 37.38 -17.63
N LYS A 209 1.18 36.92 -17.41
CA LYS A 209 2.07 37.50 -16.38
C LYS A 209 3.57 37.57 -16.75
N LEU A 210 4.21 38.47 -16.04
CA LEU A 210 5.61 38.64 -15.60
C LEU A 210 5.48 39.73 -14.50
N SER A 211 6.39 39.86 -13.52
CA SER A 211 6.20 40.84 -12.42
C SER A 211 7.53 41.51 -12.05
N LEU A 212 7.84 42.76 -12.39
CA LEU A 212 7.02 43.84 -12.99
C LEU A 212 5.79 44.25 -12.15
N THR A 213 6.08 44.97 -11.07
CA THR A 213 5.07 45.58 -10.19
C THR A 213 4.97 47.08 -10.50
N SER A 214 3.75 47.59 -10.62
CA SER A 214 3.47 49.03 -10.82
C SER A 214 2.57 49.54 -9.71
N ASN A 215 2.88 50.74 -9.20
CA ASN A 215 2.01 51.50 -8.28
C ASN A 215 0.92 52.29 -9.03
N ASN A 216 0.88 52.21 -10.37
CA ASN A 216 -0.05 52.87 -11.28
C ASN A 216 -0.01 54.42 -11.26
N ASN A 217 1.19 55.00 -11.36
CA ASN A 217 1.39 56.45 -11.38
C ASN A 217 2.58 56.98 -12.22
N SER A 218 3.27 56.13 -13.00
CA SER A 218 4.35 56.55 -13.93
C SER A 218 3.80 57.11 -15.25
N THR A 219 4.56 57.99 -15.92
CA THR A 219 4.21 58.53 -17.25
C THR A 219 4.94 57.86 -18.43
N MET A 220 6.02 57.10 -18.20
CA MET A 220 6.83 56.44 -19.25
C MET A 220 7.32 55.04 -18.80
N THR A 221 7.77 54.22 -19.76
CA THR A 221 8.12 52.79 -19.58
C THR A 221 9.43 52.57 -18.79
N ALA A 222 9.66 51.37 -18.27
CA ALA A 222 10.97 50.94 -17.76
C ALA A 222 11.27 49.49 -18.14
N THR A 223 12.34 49.27 -18.91
CA THR A 223 12.86 47.94 -19.31
C THR A 223 14.09 47.55 -18.48
N PHE A 224 14.56 46.30 -18.60
CA PHE A 224 15.85 45.85 -18.09
C PHE A 224 16.45 44.85 -19.07
N ASN A 225 17.38 45.32 -19.90
CA ASN A 225 17.93 44.60 -21.04
C ASN A 225 19.32 44.01 -20.72
N LEU A 226 19.70 42.98 -21.48
CA LEU A 226 21.07 42.43 -21.56
C LEU A 226 21.36 42.07 -23.03
N TRP A 227 22.31 42.75 -23.67
CA TRP A 227 22.65 42.58 -25.09
C TRP A 227 24.16 42.74 -25.37
N GLY A 228 24.61 42.68 -26.63
CA GLY A 228 26.00 42.99 -27.02
C GLY A 228 26.42 42.44 -28.38
N ASP A 229 27.52 42.95 -28.93
CA ASP A 229 28.15 42.49 -30.19
C ASP A 229 29.70 42.62 -30.15
N ALA A 230 30.41 42.25 -31.21
CA ALA A 230 31.88 42.34 -31.25
C ALA A 230 32.45 43.76 -31.07
N ASN A 231 31.67 44.79 -31.40
CA ASN A 231 31.95 46.21 -31.18
C ASN A 231 31.43 46.72 -29.82
N ARG A 232 30.48 46.02 -29.19
CA ARG A 232 29.87 46.34 -27.88
C ARG A 232 29.65 45.07 -27.01
N PRO A 233 30.68 44.35 -26.51
CA PRO A 233 30.54 42.95 -26.06
C PRO A 233 29.50 42.61 -24.98
N THR A 234 29.06 43.57 -24.16
CA THR A 234 27.95 43.37 -23.22
C THR A 234 27.34 44.72 -22.91
N VAL A 235 26.02 44.83 -22.91
CA VAL A 235 25.26 46.04 -22.59
C VAL A 235 24.12 45.66 -21.66
N ILE A 236 24.00 46.33 -20.52
CA ILE A 236 22.86 46.24 -19.60
C ILE A 236 22.21 47.61 -19.55
N GLU A 237 20.92 47.67 -19.80
CA GLU A 237 20.23 48.92 -20.15
C GLU A 237 18.86 48.98 -19.47
N LEU A 238 18.57 50.13 -18.85
CA LEU A 238 17.20 50.55 -18.61
C LEU A 238 16.90 51.60 -19.68
N ASP A 239 15.80 51.42 -20.39
CA ASP A 239 15.28 52.42 -21.31
C ASP A 239 13.85 52.82 -20.96
N ASP A 240 13.48 54.00 -21.45
CA ASP A 240 12.10 54.34 -21.73
C ASP A 240 11.94 54.72 -23.21
N ASP A 241 10.80 55.31 -23.49
CA ASP A 241 10.28 55.61 -24.81
C ASP A 241 11.01 56.79 -25.51
N GLN A 242 11.80 57.61 -24.78
CA GLN A 242 12.60 58.72 -25.34
C GLN A 242 14.05 58.31 -25.69
N GLY A 243 14.32 57.00 -25.59
CA GLY A 243 15.62 56.40 -25.82
C GLY A 243 16.12 55.73 -24.55
N TRP A 244 17.31 55.12 -24.68
CA TRP A 244 17.98 54.53 -23.53
C TRP A 244 18.13 55.58 -22.43
N HIS A 245 17.52 55.34 -21.27
CA HIS A 245 17.68 56.19 -20.10
C HIS A 245 19.10 56.11 -19.63
N LEU A 246 19.57 54.86 -19.51
CA LEU A 246 20.91 54.52 -19.12
C LEU A 246 21.27 53.13 -19.63
N TYR A 247 22.45 53.03 -20.21
CA TYR A 247 23.08 51.73 -20.41
C TYR A 247 24.49 51.73 -19.82
N SER A 248 24.89 50.56 -19.33
CA SER A 248 26.28 50.18 -19.12
C SER A 248 26.68 49.30 -20.31
N GLN A 249 27.72 49.67 -21.04
CA GLN A 249 28.24 48.97 -22.22
C GLN A 249 29.72 48.64 -22.02
N ARG A 250 30.14 47.47 -22.48
CA ARG A 250 31.53 47.09 -22.73
C ARG A 250 31.91 47.35 -24.18
N ASN A 251 33.14 47.77 -24.42
CA ASN A 251 33.76 48.08 -25.71
C ASN A 251 34.77 46.98 -26.13
N PRO A 252 35.29 47.00 -27.38
CA PRO A 252 36.13 45.91 -27.93
C PRO A 252 37.56 45.91 -27.36
N ASP A 253 38.05 47.08 -26.98
CA ASP A 253 39.29 47.27 -26.24
C ASP A 253 39.18 46.84 -24.76
N GLY A 254 37.99 46.42 -24.32
CA GLY A 254 37.70 46.03 -22.96
C GLY A 254 37.35 47.19 -22.01
N SER A 255 37.28 48.43 -22.50
CA SER A 255 36.74 49.56 -21.71
C SER A 255 35.24 49.40 -21.48
N ILE A 256 34.70 50.12 -20.48
CA ILE A 256 33.26 50.20 -20.21
C ILE A 256 32.84 51.67 -20.27
N VAL A 257 31.67 51.93 -20.84
CA VAL A 257 30.97 53.22 -20.77
C VAL A 257 29.62 53.02 -20.10
N PHE A 258 29.33 53.84 -19.10
CA PHE A 258 27.97 54.07 -18.65
C PHE A 258 27.53 55.41 -19.24
N THR A 259 26.37 55.45 -19.87
CA THR A 259 25.84 56.66 -20.51
C THR A 259 24.46 56.92 -19.94
N VAL A 260 24.08 58.20 -19.77
CA VAL A 260 22.72 58.65 -19.43
C VAL A 260 22.23 59.61 -20.53
N ASN A 261 20.99 59.46 -21.01
CA ASN A 261 20.41 60.34 -22.02
C ASN A 261 19.54 61.42 -21.36
N GLY A 262 20.17 62.48 -20.87
CA GLY A 262 19.52 63.55 -20.13
C GLY A 262 20.30 63.95 -18.89
N ASP A 263 19.69 64.78 -18.05
CA ASP A 263 20.35 65.36 -16.88
C ASP A 263 20.44 64.37 -15.71
N ILE A 264 21.67 64.03 -15.32
CA ILE A 264 21.94 63.32 -14.06
C ILE A 264 21.73 64.29 -12.89
N THR A 265 20.47 64.47 -12.50
CA THR A 265 20.09 65.27 -11.33
C THR A 265 20.43 64.50 -10.06
N ALA A 266 21.50 64.91 -9.37
CA ALA A 266 21.95 64.28 -8.13
C ALA A 266 22.31 65.35 -7.09
N ASN A 267 21.96 65.12 -5.82
CA ASN A 267 22.38 65.98 -4.69
C ASN A 267 23.91 66.09 -4.55
N THR A 268 24.65 65.08 -5.03
CA THR A 268 26.11 65.12 -5.21
C THR A 268 26.49 64.10 -6.27
N LEU A 269 27.07 64.55 -7.38
CA LEU A 269 27.71 63.68 -8.39
C LEU A 269 29.23 63.77 -8.21
N ARG A 270 29.92 62.63 -8.16
CA ARG A 270 31.39 62.56 -8.18
C ARG A 270 31.81 61.62 -9.30
N ALA A 271 32.35 62.19 -10.38
CA ALA A 271 32.87 61.43 -11.51
C ALA A 271 34.40 61.52 -11.52
N GLY A 272 35.07 60.37 -11.47
CA GLY A 272 36.53 60.28 -11.42
C GLY A 272 37.15 60.34 -10.00
N GLY A 273 38.47 60.14 -9.96
CA GLY A 273 39.32 60.44 -8.80
C GLY A 273 39.99 61.82 -8.97
N ALA A 274 40.53 62.35 -7.86
CA ALA A 274 41.28 63.60 -7.84
C ALA A 274 42.66 63.49 -8.52
#